data_AF-A0A2S0KEP9-F1
#
_entry.id   AF-A0A2S0KEP9-F1
#
_cell.length_a   1.000
_cell.length_b   1.000
_cell.length_c   1.000
_cell.angle_alpha   90.00
_cell.angle_beta   90.00
_cell.angle_gamma   90.00
#
_symmetry.space_group_name_H-M   'P 1'
#
loop_
_entity.id
_entity.type
_entity.pdbx_description
1 polymer ?
#
loop_
_entity_poly.entity_id
_entity_poly.type
_entity_poly.pdbx_seq_one_letter_code
_entity_poly.pdbx_strand_id
1 'polypeptide(L)'
;MTNQYPQQPPAESGPGRRDVEKRWSDASDYRAPTIYGVTVIVIAMGVLAAFAALGGESRGLAAAVPGVFLAGGIGGLILGVRAYARKQSWVPWQGVAWFLLILMLGALVLPLSAW
;
A
#
# COMPACT_ATOMS: atom_id res chain seq x y z
N MET A 1 15.69 11.77 55.02
CA MET A 1 14.46 11.20 54.42
C MET A 1 14.83 10.74 53.03
N THR A 2 15.16 9.46 52.88
CA THR A 2 15.56 8.88 51.58
C THR A 2 14.30 8.48 50.85
N ASN A 3 13.97 9.18 49.76
CA ASN A 3 12.87 8.80 48.89
C ASN A 3 13.20 7.45 48.24
N GLN A 4 12.70 6.35 48.83
CA GLN A 4 12.64 5.07 48.15
C GLN A 4 11.60 5.18 47.03
N TYR A 5 12.06 5.30 45.80
CA TYR A 5 11.22 5.00 44.65
C TYR A 5 10.71 3.56 44.83
N PRO A 6 9.39 3.29 44.64
CA PRO A 6 8.87 1.93 44.61
C PRO A 6 9.75 1.12 43.67
N GLN A 7 10.35 0.05 44.17
CA GLN A 7 11.12 -0.88 43.35
C GLN A 7 10.20 -1.31 42.21
N GLN A 8 10.55 -0.95 40.97
CA GLN A 8 9.81 -1.43 39.81
C GLN A 8 9.82 -2.96 39.88
N PRO A 9 8.65 -3.63 39.76
CA PRO A 9 8.58 -5.08 39.78
C PRO A 9 9.59 -5.63 38.74
N PRO A 10 10.24 -6.78 39.04
CA PRO A 10 11.27 -7.35 38.19
C PRO A 10 10.73 -7.38 36.77
N ALA A 11 11.43 -6.72 35.84
CA ALA A 11 10.98 -6.46 34.49
C ALA A 11 10.32 -7.70 33.92
N GLU A 12 8.98 -7.73 33.95
CA GLU A 12 8.24 -8.86 33.43
C GLU A 12 8.61 -8.87 31.95
N SER A 13 9.34 -9.90 31.52
CA SER A 13 9.53 -10.27 30.12
C SER A 13 8.22 -10.80 29.53
N GLY A 14 7.12 -10.15 29.90
CA GLY A 14 5.75 -10.52 29.62
C GLY A 14 5.36 -10.02 28.23
N PRO A 15 4.44 -10.72 27.56
CA PRO A 15 3.95 -10.39 26.22
C PRO A 15 3.59 -8.92 26.00
N GLY A 16 3.12 -8.22 27.05
CA GLY A 16 2.71 -6.81 26.99
C GLY A 16 3.83 -5.81 26.68
N ARG A 17 5.09 -6.08 27.06
CA ARG A 17 6.22 -5.17 26.73
C ARG A 17 6.56 -5.18 25.23
N ARG A 18 6.34 -6.34 24.58
CA ARG A 18 6.54 -6.53 23.13
C ARG A 18 5.51 -5.81 22.27
N ASP A 19 4.34 -5.47 22.81
CA ASP A 19 3.28 -4.75 22.10
C ASP A 19 3.51 -3.22 22.14
N VAL A 20 4.09 -2.72 23.24
CA VAL A 20 4.50 -1.30 23.41
C VAL A 20 5.80 -1.00 22.67
N GLU A 21 6.71 -1.97 22.60
CA GLU A 21 7.79 -2.00 21.60
C GLU A 21 7.17 -2.27 20.24
N LYS A 22 6.46 -1.28 19.71
CA LYS A 22 5.93 -1.26 18.35
C LYS A 22 7.13 -1.43 17.42
N ARG A 23 7.49 -2.68 17.09
CA ARG A 23 8.62 -3.01 16.21
C ARG A 23 8.18 -2.70 14.79
N TRP A 24 8.09 -1.41 14.47
CA TRP A 24 7.87 -0.89 13.11
C TRP A 24 8.99 -1.32 12.14
N SER A 25 10.08 -1.87 12.67
CA SER A 25 11.26 -2.30 11.93
C SER A 25 11.17 -3.73 11.38
N ASP A 26 10.07 -4.45 11.59
CA ASP A 26 9.96 -5.80 11.03
C ASP A 26 9.72 -5.70 9.51
N ALA A 27 10.83 -5.75 8.76
CA ALA A 27 10.84 -5.60 7.30
C ALA A 27 9.95 -6.63 6.58
N SER A 28 9.59 -7.74 7.25
CA SER A 28 8.72 -8.76 6.69
C SER A 28 7.29 -8.24 6.42
N ASP A 29 6.79 -7.32 7.25
CA ASP A 29 5.43 -6.79 7.18
C ASP A 29 5.20 -5.86 5.98
N TYR A 30 6.29 -5.33 5.41
CA TYR A 30 6.25 -4.42 4.26
C TYR A 30 6.50 -5.11 2.92
N ARG A 31 7.15 -6.28 2.89
CA ARG A 31 7.55 -6.94 1.64
C ARG A 31 6.37 -7.25 0.73
N ALA A 32 5.33 -7.88 1.27
CA ALA A 32 4.17 -8.27 0.48
C ALA A 32 3.41 -7.06 -0.09
N PRO A 33 3.05 -6.04 0.72
CA PRO A 33 2.43 -4.81 0.22
C PRO A 33 3.29 -4.10 -0.84
N THR A 34 4.60 -3.99 -0.62
CA THR A 34 5.52 -3.34 -1.56
C THR A 34 5.61 -4.10 -2.89
N ILE A 35 5.79 -5.42 -2.86
CA ILE A 35 5.84 -6.25 -4.08
C ILE A 35 4.53 -6.12 -4.84
N TYR A 36 3.39 -6.15 -4.14
CA TYR A 36 2.08 -5.97 -4.76
C TYR A 36 1.97 -4.61 -5.46
N GLY A 37 2.30 -3.51 -4.76
CA GLY A 37 2.24 -2.16 -5.32
C GLY A 37 3.15 -2.00 -6.53
N VAL A 38 4.40 -2.46 -6.45
CA VAL A 38 5.36 -2.44 -7.57
C VAL A 38 4.84 -3.24 -8.76
N THR A 39 4.26 -4.42 -8.52
CA THR A 39 3.69 -5.26 -9.59
C THR A 39 2.58 -4.52 -10.33
N VAL A 40 1.66 -3.88 -9.62
CA VAL A 40 0.59 -3.07 -10.23
C VAL A 40 1.17 -1.92 -11.06
N ILE A 41 2.17 -1.21 -10.53
CA ILE A 41 2.83 -0.10 -11.24
C ILE A 41 3.49 -0.59 -12.53
N VAL A 42 4.21 -1.72 -12.49
CA VAL A 42 4.83 -2.29 -13.69
C VAL A 42 3.79 -2.66 -14.74
N ILE A 43 2.66 -3.24 -14.35
CA ILE A 43 1.55 -3.54 -15.26
C ILE A 43 1.00 -2.25 -15.88
N ALA A 44 0.72 -1.22 -15.06
CA ALA A 44 0.22 0.06 -15.55
C ALA A 44 1.20 0.74 -16.52
N MET A 45 2.51 0.66 -16.25
CA MET A 45 3.55 1.15 -17.15
C MET A 45 3.58 0.38 -18.46
N GLY A 46 3.36 -0.94 -18.44
CA GLY A 46 3.23 -1.74 -19.66
C GLY A 46 2.03 -1.33 -20.51
N VAL A 47 0.88 -1.07 -19.88
CA VAL A 47 -0.32 -0.56 -20.56
C VAL A 47 -0.07 0.84 -21.14
N LEU A 48 0.59 1.72 -20.39
CA LEU A 48 0.97 3.06 -20.86
C LEU A 48 1.93 2.99 -22.07
N ALA A 49 2.93 2.10 -22.01
CA ALA A 49 3.86 1.89 -23.12
C ALA A 49 3.15 1.38 -24.38
N ALA A 50 2.19 0.46 -24.23
CA ALA A 50 1.37 -0.02 -25.34
C ALA A 50 0.51 1.10 -25.93
N PHE A 51 -0.12 1.93 -25.09
CA PHE A 51 -0.88 3.11 -25.53
C PHE A 51 -0.01 4.07 -26.35
N ALA A 52 1.18 4.39 -25.88
CA ALA A 52 2.12 5.27 -26.57
C ALA A 52 2.61 4.67 -27.90
N ALA A 53 2.91 3.36 -27.93
CA ALA A 53 3.38 2.66 -29.12
C ALA A 53 2.30 2.54 -30.22
N LEU A 54 1.01 2.54 -29.84
CA LEU A 54 -0.13 2.44 -30.76
C LEU A 54 -0.68 3.81 -31.20
N GLY A 55 0.09 4.89 -31.01
CA GLY A 55 -0.25 6.22 -31.55
C GLY A 55 -1.09 7.11 -30.64
N GLY A 56 -1.47 6.66 -29.44
CA GLY A 56 -2.09 7.52 -28.43
C GLY A 56 -3.54 7.97 -28.71
N GLU A 57 -4.18 7.49 -29.77
CA GLU A 57 -5.53 7.94 -30.16
C GLU A 57 -6.66 7.12 -29.52
N SER A 58 -6.35 5.92 -29.01
CA SER A 58 -7.36 5.03 -28.42
C SER A 58 -7.75 5.48 -27.01
N ARG A 59 -8.92 6.11 -26.88
CA ARG A 59 -9.56 6.43 -25.59
C ARG A 59 -9.67 5.23 -24.65
N GLY A 60 -9.93 4.04 -25.22
CA GLY A 60 -10.01 2.80 -24.45
C GLY A 60 -8.68 2.45 -23.78
N LEU A 61 -7.57 2.53 -24.51
CA LEU A 61 -6.24 2.31 -23.94
C LEU A 61 -5.83 3.44 -22.98
N ALA A 62 -6.20 4.69 -23.28
CA ALA A 62 -5.97 5.81 -22.37
C ALA A 62 -6.68 5.60 -21.03
N ALA A 63 -7.92 5.11 -21.03
CA ALA A 63 -8.69 4.79 -19.82
C ALA A 63 -8.20 3.52 -19.11
N ALA A 64 -7.52 2.61 -19.81
CA ALA A 64 -6.99 1.40 -19.20
C ALA A 64 -5.91 1.69 -18.15
N VAL A 65 -5.08 2.72 -18.34
CA VAL A 65 -4.03 3.10 -17.38
C VAL A 65 -4.60 3.48 -16.00
N PRO A 66 -5.50 4.48 -15.87
CA PRO A 66 -6.16 4.74 -14.58
C PRO A 66 -7.01 3.56 -14.12
N GLY A 67 -7.58 2.75 -15.03
CA GLY A 67 -8.31 1.53 -14.69
C GLY A 67 -7.46 0.49 -13.96
N VAL A 68 -6.21 0.25 -14.38
CA VAL A 68 -5.28 -0.65 -13.71
C VAL A 68 -4.95 -0.14 -12.30
N PHE A 69 -4.67 1.15 -12.15
CA PHE A 69 -4.41 1.74 -10.84
C PHE A 69 -5.63 1.68 -9.91
N LEU A 70 -6.84 1.91 -10.43
CA LEU A 70 -8.08 1.78 -9.67
C LEU A 70 -8.28 0.34 -9.17
N ALA A 71 -8.17 -0.65 -10.06
CA ALA A 71 -8.29 -2.05 -9.69
C ALA A 71 -7.22 -2.47 -8.67
N GLY A 72 -5.98 -2.00 -8.86
CA GLY A 72 -4.88 -2.21 -7.92
C GLY A 72 -5.13 -1.59 -6.54
N GLY A 73 -5.66 -0.36 -6.49
CA GLY A 73 -6.04 0.31 -5.25
C GLY A 73 -7.14 -0.43 -4.49
N ILE A 74 -8.21 -0.84 -5.18
CA ILE A 74 -9.29 -1.66 -4.61
C ILE A 74 -8.74 -2.99 -4.09
N GLY A 75 -7.89 -3.67 -4.87
CA GLY A 75 -7.25 -4.92 -4.44
C GLY A 75 -6.38 -4.73 -3.19
N GLY A 76 -5.67 -3.60 -3.08
CA GLY A 76 -4.90 -3.23 -1.89
C GLY A 76 -5.79 -3.03 -0.66
N LEU A 77 -6.95 -2.38 -0.80
CA LEU A 77 -7.91 -2.22 0.29
C LEU A 77 -8.47 -3.56 0.76
N ILE A 78 -8.87 -4.43 -0.18
CA ILE A 78 -9.39 -5.77 0.12
C ILE A 78 -8.32 -6.60 0.85
N LEU A 79 -7.07 -6.56 0.37
CA LEU A 79 -5.96 -7.26 1.02
C LEU A 79 -5.67 -6.70 2.41
N GLY A 80 -5.80 -5.38 2.61
CA GLY A 80 -5.71 -4.75 3.93
C GLY A 80 -6.78 -5.23 4.90
N VAL A 81 -8.05 -5.32 4.47
CA VAL A 81 -9.14 -5.86 5.29
C VAL A 81 -8.90 -7.34 5.61
N ARG A 82 -8.44 -8.12 4.63
CA ARG A 82 -8.09 -9.54 4.84
C ARG A 82 -6.90 -9.71 5.78
N ALA A 83 -5.91 -8.83 5.72
CA ALA A 83 -4.77 -8.81 6.64
C ALA A 83 -5.23 -8.51 8.07
N TYR A 84 -6.13 -7.55 8.24
CA TYR A 84 -6.75 -7.25 9.54
C TYR A 84 -7.48 -8.47 10.11
N ALA A 85 -8.29 -9.15 9.29
CA ALA A 85 -8.98 -10.39 9.69
C ALA A 85 -8.02 -11.51 10.10
N ARG A 86 -6.77 -11.51 9.60
CA ARG A 86 -5.71 -12.47 9.92
C ARG A 86 -4.78 -12.01 11.05
N LYS A 87 -5.11 -10.91 11.75
CA LYS A 87 -4.25 -10.28 12.79
C LYS A 87 -2.86 -9.88 12.26
N GLN A 88 -2.74 -9.59 10.97
CA GLN A 88 -1.53 -9.07 10.34
C GLN A 88 -1.56 -7.54 10.23
N SER A 89 -0.42 -6.93 9.92
CA SER A 89 -0.30 -5.48 9.71
C SER A 89 -1.14 -5.00 8.51
N TRP A 90 -2.23 -4.29 8.77
CA TRP A 90 -3.13 -3.76 7.74
C TRP A 90 -2.73 -2.37 7.22
N VAL A 91 -2.00 -1.58 8.04
CA VAL A 91 -1.62 -0.20 7.72
C VAL A 91 -0.79 -0.08 6.43
N PRO A 92 0.21 -0.95 6.17
CA PRO A 92 0.97 -0.90 4.91
C PRO A 92 0.11 -1.08 3.66
N TRP A 93 -0.90 -1.96 3.73
CA TRP A 93 -1.84 -2.20 2.63
C TRP A 93 -2.67 -0.95 2.30
N GLN A 94 -3.04 -0.16 3.31
CA GLN A 94 -3.72 1.12 3.10
C GLN A 94 -2.81 2.14 2.41
N GLY A 95 -1.56 2.24 2.84
CA GLY A 95 -0.59 3.13 2.20
C GLY A 95 -0.42 2.82 0.71
N VAL A 96 -0.28 1.53 0.37
CA VAL A 96 -0.21 1.08 -1.03
C VAL A 96 -1.49 1.38 -1.79
N ALA A 97 -2.66 1.11 -1.20
CA ALA A 97 -3.94 1.40 -1.83
C ALA A 97 -4.11 2.90 -2.14
N TRP A 98 -3.88 3.77 -1.15
CA TRP A 98 -3.96 5.22 -1.32
C TRP A 98 -2.97 5.73 -2.36
N PHE A 99 -1.75 5.22 -2.35
CA PHE A 99 -0.74 5.59 -3.33
C PHE A 99 -1.20 5.25 -4.77
N LEU A 100 -1.71 4.04 -4.99
CA LEU A 100 -2.25 3.61 -6.28
C LEU A 100 -3.47 4.45 -6.70
N LEU A 101 -4.35 4.81 -5.78
CA LEU A 101 -5.49 5.69 -6.07
C LEU A 101 -5.07 7.11 -6.44
N ILE A 102 -4.02 7.66 -5.83
CA ILE A 102 -3.46 8.96 -6.23
C ILE A 102 -2.86 8.87 -7.64
N LEU A 103 -2.13 7.80 -7.96
CA LEU A 103 -1.62 7.56 -9.31
C LEU A 103 -2.76 7.43 -10.32
N MET A 104 -3.86 6.79 -9.94
CA MET A 104 -5.07 6.71 -10.76
C MET A 104 -5.62 8.09 -11.10
N LEU A 105 -5.73 8.98 -10.11
CA LEU A 105 -6.18 10.36 -10.33
C LEU A 105 -5.23 11.12 -11.28
N GLY A 106 -3.92 10.96 -11.10
CA GLY A 106 -2.94 11.53 -12.04
C GLY A 106 -3.09 10.98 -13.46
N ALA A 107 -3.33 9.67 -13.60
CA ALA A 107 -3.46 8.99 -14.88
C ALA A 107 -4.77 9.35 -15.64
N LEU A 108 -5.79 9.93 -14.98
CA LEU A 108 -6.99 10.43 -15.67
C LEU A 108 -6.69 11.52 -16.70
N VAL A 109 -5.55 12.21 -16.60
CA VAL A 109 -5.15 13.21 -17.60
C VAL A 109 -5.07 12.60 -19.01
N LEU A 110 -4.75 11.31 -19.12
CA LEU A 110 -4.63 10.60 -20.41
C LEU A 110 -5.98 10.55 -21.15
N PRO A 111 -7.05 9.92 -20.62
CA PRO A 111 -8.34 9.89 -21.31
C PRO A 111 -8.99 11.28 -21.40
N LEU A 112 -8.72 12.20 -20.47
CA LEU A 112 -9.28 13.55 -20.50
C LEU A 112 -8.67 14.43 -21.61
N SER A 113 -7.46 14.14 -22.07
CA SER A 113 -6.79 14.87 -23.15
C SER A 113 -7.02 14.24 -24.53
N ALA A 114 -7.61 13.05 -24.60
CA ALA A 114 -7.94 12.37 -25.84
C ALA A 114 -9.27 12.91 -26.43
N TRP A 115 -9.18 13.86 -27.36
CA TRP A 115 -10.31 14.49 -28.06
C TRP A 115 -10.79 13.71 -29.27
#